data_AF-A0A7Y8Y458-F1
#
_entry.id   AF-A0A7Y8Y458-F1
#
_cell.length_a   1.000
_cell.length_b   1.000
_cell.length_c   1.000
_cell.angle_alpha   90.00
_cell.angle_beta   90.00
_cell.angle_gamma   90.00
#
_symmetry.space_group_name_H-M   'P 1'
#
loop_
_entity.id
_entity.type
_entity.pdbx_description
1 polymer ?
#
loop_
_entity_poly.entity_id
_entity_poly.type
_entity_poly.pdbx_seq_one_letter_code
_entity_poly.pdbx_strand_id
1 'polypeptide(L)'
;MNDKIVFGILISLIFVCTIIVFCAFLIKLYINKIRSYTAQLYQKDLDLQKALTQTVIETQEQVLQNISQDLHDDAGQQLTYINFQIEALRLDSAQNNTTLEPLSEAVKKLSESIRNLSHSLSNQLLMSNDLMKAIASESERLNKTGRIAVSFNIPQHFDKVFDTNEKTVLYRIFQESMNNILKHSKATYVNITMTDHPFEMVISDDGKGFDASDTSGLGVANMKQRATSIGYEIDISSVPGTGTIIRLQQNDTYGKNDDRHH
;
A
#
# COMPACT_ATOMS: atom_id res chain seq x y z
N MET A 1 57.24 -56.32 40.39
CA MET A 1 56.55 -56.75 39.15
C MET A 1 55.27 -55.95 38.90
N ASN A 2 54.51 -55.61 39.96
CA ASN A 2 53.26 -54.84 39.85
C ASN A 2 53.43 -53.41 39.31
N ASP A 3 54.51 -52.68 39.64
CA ASP A 3 54.66 -51.27 39.23
C ASP A 3 54.76 -51.08 37.71
N LYS A 4 55.42 -52.01 37.02
CA LYS A 4 55.53 -51.98 35.54
C LYS A 4 54.18 -52.23 34.86
N ILE A 5 53.34 -53.07 35.46
CA ILE A 5 51.99 -53.38 34.95
C ILE A 5 51.08 -52.16 35.13
N VAL A 6 51.11 -51.53 36.31
CA VAL A 6 50.35 -50.30 36.60
C VAL A 6 50.74 -49.17 35.66
N PHE A 7 52.04 -48.98 35.41
CA PHE A 7 52.53 -47.96 34.49
C PHE A 7 52.06 -48.19 33.04
N GLY A 8 52.06 -49.44 32.57
CA GLY A 8 51.54 -49.79 31.24
C GLY A 8 50.05 -49.49 31.06
N ILE A 9 49.24 -49.73 32.09
CA ILE A 9 47.80 -49.43 32.10
C ILE A 9 47.56 -47.91 32.07
N LEU A 10 48.34 -47.13 32.80
CA LEU A 10 48.21 -45.66 32.79
C LEU A 10 48.52 -45.08 31.41
N ILE A 11 49.58 -45.55 30.75
CA ILE A 11 49.94 -45.11 29.40
C ILE A 11 48.83 -45.44 28.40
N SER A 12 48.29 -46.67 28.44
CA SER A 12 47.23 -47.06 27.50
C SER A 12 45.95 -46.24 27.73
N LEU A 13 45.61 -45.92 28.97
CA LEU A 13 44.45 -45.08 29.29
C LEU A 13 44.64 -43.64 28.79
N ILE A 14 45.83 -43.05 28.98
CA ILE A 14 46.15 -41.71 28.45
C ILE A 14 46.06 -41.71 26.92
N PHE A 15 46.58 -42.74 26.27
CA PHE A 15 46.53 -42.87 24.82
C PHE A 15 45.09 -42.94 24.30
N VAL A 16 44.24 -43.77 24.93
CA VAL A 16 42.81 -43.87 24.59
C VAL A 16 42.08 -42.53 24.83
N CYS A 17 42.33 -41.87 25.96
CA CYS A 17 41.77 -40.54 26.24
C CYS A 17 42.17 -39.50 25.19
N THR A 18 43.43 -39.53 24.75
CA THR A 18 43.94 -38.61 23.72
C THR A 18 43.24 -38.84 22.38
N ILE A 19 43.04 -40.10 21.99
CA ILE A 19 42.27 -40.45 20.78
C ILE A 19 40.82 -39.95 20.89
N ILE A 20 40.17 -40.16 22.04
CA ILE A 20 38.78 -39.72 22.24
C ILE A 20 38.66 -38.19 22.10
N VAL A 21 39.56 -37.43 22.74
CA VAL A 21 39.58 -35.97 22.65
C VAL A 21 39.85 -35.51 21.23
N PHE A 22 40.78 -36.16 20.52
CA PHE A 22 41.08 -35.86 19.12
C PHE A 22 39.86 -36.13 18.22
N CYS A 23 39.19 -37.27 18.37
CA CYS A 23 37.95 -37.58 17.66
C CYS A 23 36.85 -36.56 17.95
N ALA A 24 36.64 -36.20 19.22
CA ALA A 24 35.67 -35.19 19.62
C ALA A 24 35.98 -33.81 19.02
N PHE A 25 37.26 -33.44 18.95
CA PHE A 25 37.73 -32.21 18.31
C PHE A 25 37.42 -32.23 16.80
N LEU A 26 37.70 -33.32 16.09
CA LEU A 26 37.37 -33.46 14.66
C LEU A 26 35.86 -33.41 14.40
N ILE A 27 35.05 -34.07 15.23
CA ILE A 27 33.59 -34.02 15.15
C ILE A 27 33.10 -32.58 15.34
N LYS A 28 33.64 -31.85 16.32
CA LYS A 28 33.30 -30.45 16.57
C LYS A 28 33.63 -29.57 15.35
N LEU A 29 34.80 -29.75 14.75
CA LEU A 29 35.19 -29.03 13.53
C LEU A 29 34.24 -29.34 12.36
N TYR A 30 33.88 -30.60 12.16
CA TYR A 30 32.94 -31.02 11.12
C TYR A 30 31.54 -30.43 11.33
N ILE A 31 31.01 -30.49 12.56
CA ILE A 31 29.71 -29.88 12.91
C ILE A 31 29.74 -28.37 12.67
N ASN A 32 30.81 -27.68 13.09
CA ASN A 32 30.94 -26.25 12.86
C ASN A 32 30.99 -25.90 11.36
N LYS A 33 31.70 -26.71 10.57
CA LYS A 33 31.77 -26.55 9.11
C LYS A 33 30.40 -26.73 8.47
N ILE A 34 29.66 -27.78 8.84
CA ILE A 34 28.28 -27.99 8.38
C ILE A 34 27.39 -26.82 8.77
N ARG A 35 27.40 -26.40 10.03
CA ARG A 35 26.57 -25.28 10.51
C ARG A 35 26.83 -24.01 9.70
N SER A 36 28.11 -23.71 9.43
CA SER A 36 28.47 -22.56 8.60
C SER A 36 27.96 -22.70 7.16
N TYR A 37 28.04 -23.88 6.55
CA TYR A 37 27.51 -24.11 5.20
C TYR A 37 25.99 -24.02 5.16
N THR A 38 25.30 -24.64 6.13
CA THR A 38 23.83 -24.57 6.22
C THR A 38 23.35 -23.14 6.42
N ALA A 39 24.03 -22.36 7.27
CA ALA A 39 23.72 -20.94 7.45
C ALA A 39 23.92 -20.14 6.15
N GLN A 40 25.01 -20.39 5.40
CA GLN A 40 25.24 -19.74 4.10
C GLN A 40 24.19 -20.13 3.06
N LEU A 41 23.80 -21.40 2.99
CA LEU A 41 22.74 -21.85 2.08
C LEU A 41 21.40 -21.20 2.42
N TYR A 42 21.07 -21.11 3.71
CA TYR A 42 19.86 -20.46 4.17
C TYR A 42 19.84 -18.97 3.82
N GLN A 43 20.95 -18.25 4.03
CA GLN A 43 21.05 -16.84 3.63
C GLN A 43 20.90 -16.66 2.12
N LYS A 44 21.53 -17.51 1.30
CA LYS A 44 21.36 -17.47 -0.16
C LYS A 44 19.92 -17.72 -0.59
N ASP A 45 19.21 -18.62 0.09
CA ASP A 45 17.79 -18.88 -0.19
C ASP A 45 16.94 -17.65 0.14
N LEU A 46 17.17 -17.01 1.29
CA LEU A 46 16.49 -15.76 1.65
C LEU A 46 16.78 -14.62 0.67
N ASP A 47 18.03 -14.44 0.27
CA ASP A 47 18.41 -13.42 -0.69
C ASP A 47 17.79 -13.67 -2.07
N LEU A 48 17.75 -14.93 -2.51
CA LEU A 48 17.07 -15.33 -3.75
C LEU A 48 15.56 -15.06 -3.67
N GLN A 49 14.91 -15.43 -2.56
CA GLN A 49 13.48 -15.15 -2.36
C GLN A 49 13.18 -13.65 -2.39
N LYS A 50 14.02 -12.84 -1.73
CA LYS A 50 13.90 -11.37 -1.77
C LYS A 50 14.07 -10.84 -3.19
N ALA A 51 15.11 -11.29 -3.91
CA ALA A 51 15.36 -10.86 -5.29
C ALA A 51 14.20 -11.24 -6.22
N LEU A 52 13.67 -12.46 -6.12
CA LEU A 52 12.50 -12.89 -6.91
C LEU A 52 11.27 -12.05 -6.60
N THR A 53 11.00 -11.79 -5.32
CA THR A 53 9.87 -10.96 -4.89
C THR A 53 10.00 -9.55 -5.44
N GLN A 54 11.20 -8.97 -5.35
CA GLN A 54 11.50 -7.63 -5.88
C GLN A 54 11.30 -7.57 -7.40
N THR A 55 11.83 -8.54 -8.15
CA THR A 55 11.63 -8.62 -9.60
C THR A 55 10.15 -8.74 -9.98
N VAL A 56 9.37 -9.52 -9.22
CA VAL A 56 7.92 -9.64 -9.46
C VAL A 56 7.22 -8.30 -9.23
N ILE A 57 7.56 -7.58 -8.15
CA ILE A 57 7.02 -6.24 -7.86
C ILE A 57 7.37 -5.27 -9.00
N GLU A 58 8.64 -5.19 -9.39
CA GLU A 58 9.10 -4.30 -10.46
C GLU A 58 8.43 -4.61 -11.81
N THR A 59 8.28 -5.90 -12.13
CA THR A 59 7.59 -6.33 -13.35
C THR A 59 6.12 -5.94 -13.31
N GLN A 60 5.46 -6.11 -12.15
CA GLN A 60 4.07 -5.72 -11.98
C GLN A 60 3.89 -4.20 -12.11
N GLU A 61 4.78 -3.41 -11.52
CA GLU A 61 4.76 -1.95 -11.63
C GLU A 61 4.94 -1.49 -13.08
N GLN A 62 5.91 -2.07 -13.81
CA GLN A 62 6.13 -1.78 -15.22
C GLN A 62 4.90 -2.12 -16.08
N VAL A 63 4.25 -3.28 -15.82
CA VAL A 63 3.02 -3.67 -16.54
C VAL A 63 1.89 -2.69 -16.26
N LEU A 64 1.68 -2.30 -14.99
CA LEU A 64 0.65 -1.31 -14.64
C LEU A 64 0.92 0.05 -15.30
N GLN A 65 2.19 0.45 -15.39
CA GLN A 65 2.58 1.69 -16.05
C GLN A 65 2.27 1.65 -17.55
N ASN A 66 2.65 0.55 -18.21
CA ASN A 66 2.38 0.35 -19.63
C ASN A 66 0.87 0.36 -19.91
N ILE A 67 0.07 -0.36 -19.11
CA ILE A 67 -1.40 -0.38 -19.25
C ILE A 67 -1.98 1.03 -19.05
N SER A 68 -1.51 1.76 -18.04
CA SER A 68 -1.96 3.13 -17.77
C SER A 68 -1.70 4.06 -18.97
N GLN A 69 -0.53 3.91 -19.60
CA GLN A 69 -0.12 4.68 -20.76
C GLN A 69 -0.91 4.29 -22.01
N ASP A 70 -1.03 3.00 -22.32
CA ASP A 70 -1.80 2.50 -23.47
C ASP A 70 -3.27 2.94 -23.40
N LEU A 71 -3.88 2.90 -22.21
CA LEU A 71 -5.25 3.39 -22.00
C LEU A 71 -5.38 4.90 -22.24
N HIS A 72 -4.39 5.70 -21.80
CA HIS A 72 -4.42 7.15 -21.98
C HIS A 72 -4.21 7.52 -23.44
N ASP A 73 -3.22 6.91 -24.09
CA ASP A 73 -2.78 7.29 -25.42
C ASP A 73 -3.66 6.68 -26.51
N ASP A 74 -3.86 5.36 -26.55
CA ASP A 74 -4.62 4.73 -27.63
C ASP A 74 -6.14 4.90 -27.43
N ALA A 75 -6.66 4.39 -26.31
CA ALA A 75 -8.11 4.43 -26.07
C ALA A 75 -8.64 5.86 -25.87
N GLY A 76 -7.85 6.75 -25.23
CA GLY A 76 -8.18 8.16 -25.08
C GLY A 76 -8.25 8.91 -26.42
N GLN A 77 -7.31 8.66 -27.33
CA GLN A 77 -7.30 9.28 -28.66
C GLN A 77 -8.46 8.76 -29.53
N GLN A 78 -8.73 7.46 -29.52
CA GLN A 78 -9.84 6.89 -30.28
C GLN A 78 -11.19 7.45 -29.83
N LEU A 79 -11.40 7.61 -28.52
CA LEU A 79 -12.63 8.24 -27.99
C LEU A 79 -12.72 9.72 -28.34
N THR A 80 -11.60 10.43 -28.36
CA THR A 80 -11.55 11.83 -28.81
C THR A 80 -11.95 11.95 -30.28
N TYR A 81 -11.45 11.05 -31.13
CA TYR A 81 -11.84 10.99 -32.54
C TYR A 81 -13.33 10.68 -32.71
N ILE A 82 -13.87 9.69 -31.99
CA ILE A 82 -15.30 9.36 -32.04
C ILE A 82 -16.15 10.56 -31.59
N ASN A 83 -15.77 11.25 -30.51
CA ASN A 83 -16.47 12.47 -30.07
C ASN A 83 -16.45 13.56 -31.15
N PHE A 84 -15.31 13.74 -31.83
CA PHE A 84 -15.20 14.71 -32.94
C PHE A 84 -16.14 14.35 -34.10
N GLN A 85 -16.22 13.06 -34.47
CA GLN A 85 -17.12 12.60 -35.53
C GLN A 85 -18.60 12.78 -35.18
N ILE A 86 -18.98 12.53 -33.92
CA ILE A 86 -20.34 12.77 -33.45
C ILE A 86 -20.67 14.26 -33.53
N GLU A 87 -19.76 15.12 -33.08
CA GLU A 87 -19.97 16.57 -33.11
C GLU A 87 -20.04 17.12 -34.54
N ALA A 88 -19.23 16.59 -35.46
CA ALA A 88 -19.30 16.92 -36.89
C ALA A 88 -20.66 16.54 -37.51
N LEU A 89 -21.20 15.37 -37.20
CA LEU A 89 -22.52 14.93 -37.67
C LEU A 89 -23.68 15.77 -37.12
N ARG A 90 -23.54 16.30 -35.89
CA ARG A 90 -24.51 17.24 -35.29
C ARG A 90 -24.57 18.56 -36.05
N LEU A 91 -23.41 19.08 -36.45
CA LEU A 91 -23.31 20.34 -37.21
C LEU A 91 -23.91 20.22 -38.61
N ASP A 92 -23.84 19.05 -39.23
CA ASP A 92 -24.28 18.83 -40.62
C ASP A 92 -25.81 18.64 -40.74
N SER A 93 -26.52 18.28 -39.65
CA SER A 93 -27.99 18.15 -39.68
C SER A 93 -28.64 18.26 -38.28
N ALA A 94 -29.31 19.38 -38.02
CA ALA A 94 -30.03 19.62 -36.76
C ALA A 94 -31.15 18.58 -36.47
N GLN A 95 -31.67 17.91 -37.50
CA GLN A 95 -32.69 16.86 -37.39
C GLN A 95 -32.17 15.57 -36.72
N ASN A 96 -30.86 15.33 -36.72
CA ASN A 96 -30.24 14.11 -36.16
C ASN A 96 -29.78 14.26 -34.69
N ASN A 97 -29.93 15.45 -34.10
CA ASN A 97 -29.46 15.73 -32.73
C ASN A 97 -30.08 14.79 -31.68
N THR A 98 -31.37 14.47 -31.76
CA THR A 98 -32.04 13.58 -30.81
C THR A 98 -31.55 12.12 -30.88
N THR A 99 -31.01 11.68 -32.01
CA THR A 99 -30.47 10.32 -32.20
C THR A 99 -28.99 10.24 -31.81
N LEU A 100 -28.25 11.35 -31.95
CA LEU A 100 -26.81 11.42 -31.65
C LEU A 100 -26.52 11.75 -30.18
N GLU A 101 -27.45 12.37 -29.45
CA GLU A 101 -27.30 12.71 -28.03
C GLU A 101 -26.97 11.49 -27.15
N PRO A 102 -27.70 10.36 -27.22
CA PRO A 102 -27.40 9.20 -26.38
C PRO A 102 -26.02 8.58 -26.69
N LEU A 103 -25.60 8.64 -27.96
CA LEU A 103 -24.29 8.16 -28.39
C LEU A 103 -23.17 9.06 -27.87
N SER A 104 -23.33 10.38 -27.98
CA SER A 104 -22.40 11.37 -27.41
C SER A 104 -22.24 11.18 -25.90
N GLU A 105 -23.36 11.00 -25.19
CA GLU A 105 -23.33 10.79 -23.74
C GLU A 105 -22.66 9.46 -23.37
N ALA A 106 -22.89 8.39 -24.13
CA ALA A 106 -22.25 7.09 -23.92
C ALA A 106 -20.71 7.16 -24.13
N VAL A 107 -20.26 7.83 -25.20
CA VAL A 107 -18.82 8.02 -25.47
C VAL A 107 -18.17 8.89 -24.41
N LYS A 108 -18.84 9.94 -23.95
CA LYS A 108 -18.37 10.78 -22.83
C LYS A 108 -18.21 9.96 -21.54
N LYS A 109 -19.21 9.15 -21.17
CA LYS A 109 -19.14 8.27 -19.99
C LYS A 109 -18.01 7.25 -20.10
N LEU A 110 -17.80 6.68 -21.29
CA LEU A 110 -16.69 5.76 -21.52
C LEU A 110 -15.33 6.46 -21.41
N SER A 111 -15.19 7.66 -21.98
CA SER A 111 -13.97 8.48 -21.89
C SER A 111 -13.64 8.84 -20.44
N GLU A 112 -14.64 9.27 -19.66
CA GLU A 112 -14.48 9.50 -18.22
C GLU A 112 -14.05 8.21 -17.50
N SER A 113 -14.63 7.06 -17.85
CA SER A 113 -14.30 5.77 -17.24
C SER A 113 -12.86 5.32 -17.53
N ILE A 114 -12.39 5.43 -18.77
CA ILE A 114 -11.00 5.10 -19.14
C ILE A 114 -10.02 6.05 -18.46
N ARG A 115 -10.33 7.35 -18.45
CA ARG A 115 -9.49 8.35 -17.78
C ARG A 115 -9.39 8.08 -16.29
N ASN A 116 -10.50 7.71 -15.64
CA ASN A 116 -10.51 7.34 -14.23
C ASN A 116 -9.69 6.06 -13.97
N LEU A 117 -9.77 5.07 -14.86
CA LEU A 117 -8.98 3.84 -14.73
C LEU A 117 -7.47 4.10 -14.88
N SER A 118 -7.07 4.83 -15.92
CA SER A 118 -5.67 5.22 -16.15
C SER A 118 -5.11 5.99 -14.95
N HIS A 119 -5.85 7.00 -14.45
CA HIS A 119 -5.45 7.71 -13.24
C HIS A 119 -5.34 6.81 -12.01
N SER A 120 -6.26 5.84 -11.82
CA SER A 120 -6.18 4.90 -10.71
C SER A 120 -4.94 4.02 -10.76
N LEU A 121 -4.51 3.58 -11.95
CA LEU A 121 -3.30 2.78 -12.13
C LEU A 121 -2.05 3.62 -11.88
N SER A 122 -2.00 4.85 -12.43
CA SER A 122 -0.90 5.79 -12.20
C SER A 122 -0.76 6.16 -10.73
N ASN A 123 -1.87 6.43 -10.03
CA ASN A 123 -1.84 6.75 -8.61
C ASN A 123 -1.40 5.55 -7.75
N GLN A 124 -1.65 4.31 -8.17
CA GLN A 124 -1.13 3.13 -7.47
C GLN A 124 0.41 3.08 -7.52
N LEU A 125 1.01 3.44 -8.65
CA LEU A 125 2.48 3.55 -8.81
C LEU A 125 3.06 4.76 -8.07
N LEU A 126 2.36 5.89 -8.09
CA LEU A 126 2.76 7.06 -7.31
C LEU A 126 2.70 6.75 -5.82
N MET A 127 1.71 5.99 -5.37
CA MET A 127 1.53 5.63 -3.97
C MET A 127 2.66 4.72 -3.47
N SER A 128 3.08 3.71 -4.25
CA SER A 128 4.21 2.84 -3.85
C SER A 128 5.48 3.65 -3.60
N ASN A 129 5.69 4.69 -4.40
CA ASN A 129 6.81 5.63 -4.26
C ASN A 129 6.60 6.64 -3.12
N ASP A 130 5.50 7.39 -3.13
CA ASP A 130 5.24 8.58 -2.31
C ASP A 130 3.72 8.74 -2.04
N LEU A 131 3.29 8.34 -0.84
CA LEU A 131 1.90 8.41 -0.39
C LEU A 131 1.33 9.84 -0.48
N MET A 132 2.13 10.83 -0.11
CA MET A 132 1.68 12.21 0.01
C MET A 132 1.41 12.80 -1.37
N LYS A 133 2.29 12.52 -2.34
CA LYS A 133 2.05 12.89 -3.74
C LYS A 133 0.84 12.18 -4.33
N ALA A 134 0.61 10.91 -3.99
CA ALA A 134 -0.56 10.19 -4.48
C ALA A 134 -1.88 10.80 -3.97
N ILE A 135 -1.95 11.17 -2.70
CA ILE A 135 -3.14 11.82 -2.10
C ILE A 135 -3.33 13.24 -2.66
N ALA A 136 -2.24 14.00 -2.85
CA ALA A 136 -2.30 15.32 -3.47
C ALA A 136 -2.81 15.24 -4.92
N SER A 137 -2.27 14.32 -5.72
CA SER A 137 -2.67 14.07 -7.11
C SER A 137 -4.16 13.70 -7.21
N GLU A 138 -4.64 12.80 -6.35
CA GLU A 138 -6.04 12.41 -6.33
C GLU A 138 -6.96 13.56 -5.87
N SER A 139 -6.53 14.35 -4.88
CA SER A 139 -7.27 15.53 -4.42
C SER A 139 -7.40 16.58 -5.54
N GLU A 140 -6.34 16.83 -6.30
CA GLU A 140 -6.37 17.73 -7.45
C GLU A 140 -7.29 17.20 -8.56
N ARG A 141 -7.25 15.88 -8.84
CA ARG A 141 -8.16 15.24 -9.80
C ARG A 141 -9.61 15.44 -9.41
N LEU A 142 -9.95 15.24 -8.14
CA LEU A 142 -11.32 15.44 -7.63
C LEU A 142 -11.77 16.89 -7.74
N ASN A 143 -10.90 17.86 -7.40
CA ASN A 143 -11.17 19.28 -7.61
C ASN A 143 -11.48 19.61 -9.08
N LYS A 144 -10.73 19.05 -10.03
CA LYS A 144 -10.94 19.26 -11.47
C LYS A 144 -12.30 18.74 -11.97
N THR A 145 -12.96 17.84 -11.24
CA THR A 145 -14.32 17.39 -11.61
C THR A 145 -15.39 18.45 -11.36
N GLY A 146 -15.11 19.45 -10.51
CA GLY A 146 -16.08 20.46 -10.09
C GLY A 146 -17.22 19.95 -9.21
N ARG A 147 -17.22 18.66 -8.85
CA ARG A 147 -18.28 18.03 -8.03
C ARG A 147 -18.10 18.27 -6.53
N ILE A 148 -16.85 18.48 -6.10
CA ILE A 148 -16.48 18.64 -4.69
C ILE A 148 -15.18 19.45 -4.59
N ALA A 149 -15.05 20.28 -3.56
CA ALA A 149 -13.80 20.96 -3.24
C ALA A 149 -13.01 20.13 -2.22
N VAL A 150 -11.76 19.82 -2.52
CA VAL A 150 -10.87 19.02 -1.65
C VAL A 150 -9.65 19.84 -1.27
N SER A 151 -9.43 20.02 0.04
CA SER A 151 -8.22 20.61 0.59
C SER A 151 -7.35 19.52 1.20
N PHE A 152 -6.08 19.50 0.84
CA PHE A 152 -5.09 18.59 1.41
C PHE A 152 -3.95 19.40 2.02
N ASN A 153 -3.80 19.30 3.34
CA ASN A 153 -2.87 20.10 4.12
C ASN A 153 -1.91 19.22 4.90
N ILE A 154 -0.62 19.50 4.74
CA ILE A 154 0.47 18.81 5.41
C ILE A 154 1.41 19.85 6.03
N PRO A 155 2.02 19.56 7.19
CA PRO A 155 3.07 20.38 7.77
C PRO A 155 4.22 20.58 6.77
N GLN A 156 4.89 21.74 6.88
CA GLN A 156 6.08 22.02 6.06
C GLN A 156 7.22 21.02 6.31
N HIS A 157 7.28 20.47 7.52
CA HIS A 157 8.21 19.42 7.92
C HIS A 157 7.41 18.17 8.28
N PHE A 158 7.61 17.11 7.51
CA PHE A 158 6.97 15.81 7.69
C PHE A 158 8.03 14.74 7.40
N ASP A 159 8.58 14.17 8.46
CA ASP A 159 9.77 13.32 8.46
C ASP A 159 9.43 11.83 8.64
N LYS A 160 8.17 11.48 8.96
CA LYS A 160 7.76 10.07 9.03
C LYS A 160 7.95 9.34 7.69
N VAL A 161 8.73 8.27 7.79
CA VAL A 161 8.92 7.30 6.72
C VAL A 161 7.91 6.17 6.92
N PHE A 162 7.09 5.93 5.89
CA PHE A 162 6.14 4.82 5.87
C PHE A 162 6.73 3.63 5.14
N ASP A 163 6.54 2.43 5.67
CA ASP A 163 6.81 1.21 4.91
C ASP A 163 5.78 0.99 3.78
N THR A 164 6.06 0.08 2.85
CA THR A 164 5.19 -0.18 1.68
C THR A 164 3.77 -0.60 2.08
N ASN A 165 3.62 -1.35 3.17
CA ASN A 165 2.33 -1.83 3.66
C ASN A 165 1.53 -0.70 4.32
N GLU A 166 2.18 0.12 5.16
CA GLU A 166 1.61 1.33 5.73
C GLU A 166 1.10 2.26 4.63
N LYS A 167 1.95 2.61 3.66
CA LYS A 167 1.53 3.47 2.54
C LYS A 167 0.30 2.88 1.84
N THR A 168 0.26 1.56 1.61
CA THR A 168 -0.83 0.88 0.90
C THR A 168 -2.13 0.96 1.68
N VAL A 169 -2.08 0.66 2.97
CA VAL A 169 -3.26 0.69 3.84
C VAL A 169 -3.78 2.11 4.02
N LEU A 170 -2.89 3.09 4.25
CA LEU A 170 -3.25 4.50 4.40
C LEU A 170 -3.97 5.01 3.15
N TYR A 171 -3.43 4.72 1.96
CA TYR A 171 -4.05 5.12 0.71
C TYR A 171 -5.41 4.44 0.48
N ARG A 172 -5.56 3.16 0.84
CA ARG A 172 -6.84 2.45 0.74
C ARG A 172 -7.91 3.04 1.66
N ILE A 173 -7.55 3.45 2.87
CA ILE A 173 -8.46 4.13 3.80
C ILE A 173 -8.88 5.49 3.22
N PHE A 174 -7.93 6.26 2.68
CA PHE A 174 -8.24 7.50 1.97
C PHE A 174 -9.21 7.27 0.80
N GLN A 175 -8.95 6.29 -0.08
CA GLN A 175 -9.80 5.99 -1.22
C GLN A 175 -11.23 5.61 -0.79
N GLU A 176 -11.36 4.73 0.20
CA GLU A 176 -12.67 4.31 0.72
C GLU A 176 -13.43 5.48 1.33
N SER A 177 -12.73 6.36 2.06
CA SER A 177 -13.29 7.59 2.63
C SER A 177 -13.83 8.52 1.53
N MET A 178 -13.02 8.81 0.51
CA MET A 178 -13.45 9.67 -0.60
C MET A 178 -14.61 9.05 -1.40
N ASN A 179 -14.61 7.73 -1.59
CA ASN A 179 -15.69 7.01 -2.27
C ASN A 179 -17.01 7.13 -1.49
N ASN A 180 -16.95 6.95 -0.17
CA ASN A 180 -18.12 7.10 0.71
C ASN A 180 -18.66 8.53 0.69
N ILE A 181 -17.77 9.53 0.74
CA ILE A 181 -18.14 10.94 0.62
C ILE A 181 -18.85 11.19 -0.71
N LEU A 182 -18.23 10.84 -1.83
CA LEU A 182 -18.77 11.10 -3.18
C LEU A 182 -20.12 10.39 -3.44
N LYS A 183 -20.33 9.20 -2.87
CA LYS A 183 -21.57 8.43 -3.07
C LYS A 183 -22.70 8.83 -2.13
N HIS A 184 -22.38 9.18 -0.88
CA HIS A 184 -23.39 9.21 0.18
C HIS A 184 -23.55 10.56 0.86
N SER A 185 -22.49 11.35 0.99
CA SER A 185 -22.50 12.54 1.86
C SER A 185 -23.26 13.73 1.27
N LYS A 186 -23.29 13.89 -0.06
CA LYS A 186 -23.64 15.17 -0.73
C LYS A 186 -22.80 16.36 -0.23
N ALA A 187 -21.60 16.10 0.26
CA ALA A 187 -20.65 17.12 0.69
C ALA A 187 -20.25 18.02 -0.47
N THR A 188 -20.03 19.29 -0.17
CA THR A 188 -19.45 20.28 -1.08
C THR A 188 -17.97 20.49 -0.81
N TYR A 189 -17.50 20.15 0.39
CA TYR A 189 -16.13 20.36 0.81
C TYR A 189 -15.60 19.17 1.62
N VAL A 190 -14.33 18.84 1.36
CA VAL A 190 -13.55 17.85 2.11
C VAL A 190 -12.23 18.49 2.52
N ASN A 191 -11.86 18.31 3.78
CA ASN A 191 -10.56 18.69 4.30
C ASN A 191 -9.81 17.44 4.75
N ILE A 192 -8.56 17.34 4.31
CA ILE A 192 -7.65 16.24 4.62
C ILE A 192 -6.43 16.87 5.27
N THR A 193 -6.12 16.46 6.49
CA THR A 193 -4.93 16.91 7.23
C THR A 193 -4.10 15.73 7.66
N MET A 194 -2.79 15.85 7.55
CA MET A 194 -1.87 14.88 8.19
C MET A 194 -0.96 15.58 9.18
N THR A 195 -0.64 14.91 10.27
CA THR A 195 0.38 15.32 11.24
C THR A 195 1.38 14.18 11.43
N ASP A 196 2.58 14.52 11.88
CA ASP A 196 3.71 13.59 11.91
C ASP A 196 3.96 12.98 13.31
N HIS A 197 3.88 13.80 14.37
CA HIS A 197 4.30 13.42 15.72
C HIS A 197 3.28 13.83 16.80
N PRO A 198 2.45 12.89 17.30
CA PRO A 198 2.23 11.54 16.75
C PRO A 198 1.58 11.61 15.37
N PHE A 199 1.71 10.54 14.57
CA PHE A 199 1.09 10.55 13.25
C PHE A 199 -0.43 10.48 13.38
N GLU A 200 -1.09 11.39 12.68
CA GLU A 200 -2.55 11.41 12.52
C GLU A 200 -2.91 11.77 11.08
N MET A 201 -3.86 11.05 10.50
CA MET A 201 -4.56 11.46 9.27
C MET A 201 -6.02 11.71 9.61
N VAL A 202 -6.52 12.90 9.29
CA VAL A 202 -7.93 13.27 9.48
C VAL A 202 -8.54 13.62 8.12
N ILE A 203 -9.67 12.99 7.82
CA ILE A 203 -10.51 13.28 6.65
C ILE A 203 -11.87 13.72 7.16
N SER A 204 -12.27 14.95 6.83
CA SER A 204 -13.55 15.52 7.25
C SER A 204 -14.34 16.05 6.06
N ASP A 205 -15.63 15.74 5.97
CA ASP A 205 -16.56 16.28 4.98
C ASP A 205 -17.65 17.14 5.64
N ASP A 206 -18.23 18.08 4.87
CA ASP A 206 -19.33 18.95 5.27
C ASP A 206 -20.73 18.42 4.89
N GLY A 207 -20.82 17.13 4.57
CA GLY A 207 -22.03 16.53 4.03
C GLY A 207 -23.14 16.30 5.06
N LYS A 208 -24.11 15.49 4.65
CA LYS A 208 -25.32 15.22 5.45
C LYS A 208 -25.06 14.39 6.72
N GLY A 209 -23.86 13.87 6.92
CA GLY A 209 -23.53 12.93 8.00
C GLY A 209 -24.42 11.68 8.03
N PHE A 210 -24.29 10.86 9.07
CA PHE A 210 -25.13 9.71 9.34
C PHE A 210 -25.14 9.39 10.83
N ASP A 211 -26.08 8.54 11.26
CA ASP A 211 -26.08 8.03 12.63
C ASP A 211 -25.01 6.93 12.77
N ALA A 212 -23.94 7.26 13.50
CA ALA A 212 -22.81 6.36 13.70
C ALA A 212 -23.20 5.07 14.46
N SER A 213 -24.30 5.07 15.22
CA SER A 213 -24.79 3.89 15.93
C SER A 213 -25.37 2.82 15.00
N ASP A 214 -25.82 3.22 13.81
CA ASP A 214 -26.46 2.34 12.81
C ASP A 214 -25.43 1.75 11.82
N THR A 215 -24.19 2.24 11.84
CA THR A 215 -23.15 1.86 10.88
C THR A 215 -22.29 0.68 11.31
N SER A 216 -22.88 -0.51 11.17
CA SER A 216 -22.16 -1.78 10.97
C SER A 216 -21.87 -2.03 9.48
N GLY A 217 -21.52 -0.98 8.73
CA GLY A 217 -21.24 -1.09 7.30
C GLY A 217 -19.94 -1.85 7.04
N LEU A 218 -19.96 -2.78 6.06
CA LEU A 218 -18.77 -3.55 5.63
C LEU A 218 -17.54 -2.66 5.38
N GLY A 219 -17.73 -1.44 4.85
CA GLY A 219 -16.65 -0.48 4.59
C GLY A 219 -15.94 -0.01 5.87
N VAL A 220 -16.68 0.35 6.92
CA VAL A 220 -16.11 0.80 8.20
C VAL A 220 -15.36 -0.32 8.91
N ALA A 221 -15.94 -1.54 8.93
CA ALA A 221 -15.29 -2.71 9.50
C ALA A 221 -13.98 -3.03 8.77
N ASN A 222 -13.98 -2.97 7.43
CA ASN A 222 -12.79 -3.17 6.62
C ASN A 222 -11.71 -2.12 6.87
N MET A 223 -12.08 -0.83 7.00
CA MET A 223 -11.12 0.23 7.34
C MET A 223 -10.49 -0.01 8.72
N LYS A 224 -11.29 -0.36 9.74
CA LYS A 224 -10.82 -0.71 11.09
C LYS A 224 -9.85 -1.88 11.10
N GLN A 225 -10.19 -2.96 10.40
CA GLN A 225 -9.32 -4.13 10.32
C GLN A 225 -7.99 -3.80 9.64
N ARG A 226 -8.02 -3.03 8.55
CA ARG A 226 -6.81 -2.60 7.83
C ARG A 226 -5.92 -1.71 8.69
N ALA A 227 -6.48 -0.69 9.34
CA ALA A 227 -5.75 0.17 10.27
C ALA A 227 -5.06 -0.66 11.37
N THR A 228 -5.80 -1.59 11.99
CA THR A 228 -5.25 -2.46 13.03
C THR A 228 -4.08 -3.31 12.53
N SER A 229 -4.12 -3.77 11.27
CA SER A 229 -3.06 -4.62 10.68
C SER A 229 -1.71 -3.94 10.52
N ILE A 230 -1.68 -2.61 10.53
CA ILE A 230 -0.45 -1.80 10.49
C ILE A 230 -0.12 -1.15 11.83
N GLY A 231 -0.87 -1.45 12.91
CA GLY A 231 -0.64 -0.86 14.23
C GLY A 231 -1.27 0.52 14.43
N TYR A 232 -2.35 0.84 13.71
CA TYR A 232 -3.06 2.12 13.78
C TYR A 232 -4.49 1.90 14.30
N GLU A 233 -5.06 2.94 14.89
CA GLU A 233 -6.46 2.99 15.33
C GLU A 233 -7.22 3.97 14.44
N ILE A 234 -8.45 3.61 14.08
CA ILE A 234 -9.35 4.49 13.31
C ILE A 234 -10.62 4.77 14.12
N ASP A 235 -10.90 6.05 14.29
CA ASP A 235 -12.12 6.58 14.88
C ASP A 235 -12.96 7.25 13.80
N ILE A 236 -14.26 7.02 13.82
CA ILE A 236 -15.19 7.61 12.85
C ILE A 236 -16.33 8.22 13.64
N SER A 237 -16.46 9.54 13.53
CA SER A 237 -17.55 10.30 14.11
C SER A 237 -18.38 10.92 12.99
N SER A 238 -19.70 10.74 13.05
CA SER A 238 -20.64 11.33 12.11
C SER A 238 -21.87 11.75 12.89
N VAL A 239 -22.41 12.91 12.54
CA VAL A 239 -23.67 13.40 13.10
C VAL A 239 -24.55 13.84 11.94
N PRO A 240 -25.83 13.41 11.89
CA PRO A 240 -26.76 13.86 10.85
C PRO A 240 -26.81 15.38 10.75
N GLY A 241 -26.52 15.90 9.56
CA GLY A 241 -26.52 17.32 9.22
C GLY A 241 -25.19 18.05 9.40
N THR A 242 -24.13 17.43 9.93
CA THR A 242 -22.84 18.11 10.19
C THR A 242 -21.63 17.43 9.56
N GLY A 243 -21.84 16.41 8.73
CA GLY A 243 -20.78 15.70 8.03
C GLY A 243 -20.18 14.52 8.79
N THR A 244 -19.02 14.06 8.33
CA THR A 244 -18.28 12.93 8.90
C THR A 244 -16.82 13.31 9.11
N ILE A 245 -16.23 12.82 10.20
CA ILE A 245 -14.81 12.93 10.50
C ILE A 245 -14.27 11.51 10.70
N ILE A 246 -13.26 11.17 9.90
CA ILE A 246 -12.49 9.93 10.00
C ILE A 246 -11.10 10.32 10.49
N ARG A 247 -10.71 9.80 11.65
CA ARG A 247 -9.41 10.03 12.27
C ARG A 247 -8.66 8.71 12.33
N LEU A 248 -7.46 8.68 11.78
CA LEU A 248 -6.55 7.54 11.85
C LEU A 248 -5.28 7.96 12.58
N GLN A 249 -4.94 7.27 13.67
CA GLN A 249 -3.81 7.59 14.53
C GLN A 249 -2.91 6.37 14.75
N GLN A 250 -1.61 6.58 14.87
CA GLN A 250 -0.68 5.50 15.18
C GLN A 250 -0.82 5.07 16.65
N ASN A 251 -0.86 3.77 16.95
CA ASN A 251 -0.87 3.30 18.33
C ASN A 251 0.54 3.42 18.95
N ASP A 252 0.65 4.15 20.07
CA ASP A 252 1.90 4.31 20.85
C ASP A 252 2.54 2.99 21.32
N THR A 253 1.80 1.88 21.30
CA THR A 253 2.27 0.56 21.74
C THR A 253 3.07 -0.21 20.69
N TYR A 254 3.01 0.19 19.41
CA TYR A 254 3.68 -0.56 18.32
C TYR A 254 5.12 -0.07 18.04
N GLY A 255 5.44 1.19 18.37
CA GLY A 255 6.75 1.80 18.10
C GLY A 255 7.92 1.34 18.99
N LYS A 256 7.70 0.51 20.01
CA LYS A 256 8.75 0.09 20.97
C LYS A 256 9.53 -1.17 20.60
N ASN A 257 9.19 -1.85 19.50
CA ASN A 257 9.82 -3.13 19.15
C ASN A 257 10.84 -3.07 18.02
N ASP A 258 10.94 -1.96 17.26
CA ASP A 258 11.88 -1.87 16.13
C ASP A 258 13.22 -1.18 16.49
N ASP A 259 13.32 -0.52 17.64
CA ASP A 259 14.57 0.10 18.14
C ASP A 259 15.59 -0.89 18.73
N ARG A 260 15.47 -2.21 18.44
CA ARG A 260 16.43 -3.23 18.94
C ARG A 260 17.41 -3.76 17.89
N HIS A 261 17.57 -3.06 16.78
CA HIS A 261 18.59 -3.35 15.78
C HIS A 261 19.39 -2.12 15.36
N HIS A 262 20.04 -1.46 16.32
CA HIS A 262 21.27 -0.68 16.11
C HIS A 262 22.34 -1.14 17.09
#